data_AF-A0A7S3S101-F1
#
_entry.id   AF-A0A7S3S101-F1
#
_cell.length_a   1.000
_cell.length_b   1.000
_cell.length_c   1.000
_cell.angle_alpha   90.00
_cell.angle_beta   90.00
_cell.angle_gamma   90.00
#
_symmetry.space_group_name_H-M   'P 1'
#
loop_
_entity.id
_entity.type
_entity.pdbx_description
1 polymer ?
#
loop_
_entity_poly.entity_id
_entity_poly.type
_entity_poly.pdbx_seq_one_letter_code
_entity_poly.pdbx_strand_id
1 'polypeptide(L)'
;ARANPRAADPQACGILAVVNSKLSPDALRLQTLTLQRLVRHRGPDGSGIHVVKTPDGARCSSVAHERLAIVDPLSGNQPLFSHDMKRSLAVNGEIYNHVELRKQLKDTTPFRTGSDCEVIVHAFDEFGVDTASKLDGDFAFVILNDETGEVYAARDPIGINSLYMSTGL
;
A
#
# COMPACT_ATOMS: atom_id res chain seq x y z
N ALA A 1 -14.57 -2.23 39.94
CA ALA A 1 -13.70 -2.53 38.80
C ALA A 1 -13.79 -1.39 37.80
N ARG A 2 -12.70 -0.65 37.55
CA ARG A 2 -12.72 0.41 36.54
C ARG A 2 -12.76 -0.24 35.16
N ALA A 3 -13.75 0.11 34.36
CA ALA A 3 -13.86 -0.32 32.97
C ALA A 3 -12.56 0.06 32.24
N ASN A 4 -11.98 -0.90 31.54
CA ASN A 4 -10.83 -0.71 30.68
C ASN A 4 -11.20 0.32 29.60
N PRO A 5 -10.51 1.47 29.48
CA PRO A 5 -10.82 2.44 28.45
C PRO A 5 -10.42 1.82 27.11
N ARG A 6 -11.43 1.30 26.39
CA ARG A 6 -11.46 0.93 24.97
C ARG A 6 -10.08 0.73 24.33
N ALA A 7 -9.70 -0.53 24.08
CA ALA A 7 -8.95 -0.80 22.86
C ALA A 7 -9.82 -0.21 21.74
N ALA A 8 -9.37 0.88 21.11
CA ALA A 8 -10.13 1.51 20.04
C ALA A 8 -10.39 0.44 18.98
N ASP A 9 -11.64 0.30 18.53
CA ASP A 9 -11.89 -0.52 17.36
C ASP A 9 -10.95 -0.05 16.25
N PRO A 10 -10.25 -0.97 15.57
CA PRO A 10 -9.41 -0.58 14.46
C PRO A 10 -10.24 0.20 13.44
N GLN A 11 -9.75 1.36 13.01
CA GLN A 11 -10.46 2.24 12.07
C GLN A 11 -9.78 2.38 10.72
N ALA A 12 -8.62 1.74 10.51
CA ALA A 12 -7.77 1.99 9.35
C ALA A 12 -6.85 0.80 9.08
N CYS A 13 -6.37 0.64 7.85
CA CYS A 13 -5.29 -0.31 7.56
C CYS A 13 -3.94 0.20 8.09
N GLY A 14 -2.96 -0.70 8.16
CA GLY A 14 -1.54 -0.38 8.39
C GLY A 14 -0.74 -0.61 7.11
N ILE A 15 0.16 0.30 6.77
CA ILE A 15 1.10 0.12 5.65
C ILE A 15 2.54 0.27 6.13
N LEU A 16 3.44 -0.46 5.49
CA LEU A 16 4.89 -0.37 5.73
C LEU A 16 5.63 -0.60 4.42
N ALA A 17 6.66 0.21 4.17
CA ALA A 17 7.63 -0.06 3.12
C ALA A 17 9.05 0.08 3.68
N VAL A 18 9.92 -0.86 3.34
CA VAL A 18 11.36 -0.78 3.61
C VAL A 18 12.06 -0.83 2.26
N VAL A 19 12.85 0.19 1.95
CA VAL A 19 13.32 0.43 0.58
C VAL A 19 14.84 0.49 0.56
N ASN A 20 15.44 -0.01 -0.53
CA ASN A 20 16.87 0.09 -0.79
C ASN A 20 17.78 -0.55 0.29
N SER A 21 17.27 -1.59 0.97
CA SER A 21 17.95 -2.30 2.04
C SER A 21 19.10 -3.16 1.51
N LYS A 22 20.18 -3.28 2.29
CA LYS A 22 21.31 -4.20 2.00
C LYS A 22 21.06 -5.63 2.47
N LEU A 23 19.94 -5.88 3.14
CA LEU A 23 19.59 -7.22 3.60
C LEU A 23 19.30 -8.13 2.41
N SER A 24 19.55 -9.43 2.60
CA SER A 24 19.07 -10.46 1.68
C SER A 24 17.53 -10.46 1.65
N PRO A 25 16.88 -10.98 0.60
CA PRO A 25 15.42 -11.03 0.51
C PRO A 25 14.76 -11.68 1.74
N ASP A 26 15.30 -12.80 2.22
CA ASP A 26 14.73 -13.51 3.38
C ASP A 26 14.92 -12.71 4.68
N ALA A 27 16.08 -12.09 4.88
CA ALA A 27 16.33 -11.25 6.04
C ALA A 27 15.44 -10.00 6.03
N LEU A 28 15.27 -9.37 4.87
CA LEU A 28 14.36 -8.23 4.71
C LEU A 28 12.91 -8.67 4.97
N ARG A 29 12.47 -9.81 4.44
CA ARG A 29 11.14 -10.35 4.71
C ARG A 29 10.89 -10.51 6.20
N LEU A 30 11.82 -11.12 6.93
CA LEU A 30 11.70 -11.32 8.38
C LEU A 30 11.68 -10.00 9.15
N GLN A 31 12.52 -9.03 8.77
CA GLN A 31 12.55 -7.71 9.39
C GLN A 31 11.23 -6.96 9.14
N THR A 32 10.74 -6.93 7.91
CA THR A 32 9.47 -6.29 7.54
C THR A 32 8.29 -6.96 8.25
N LEU A 33 8.25 -8.29 8.34
CA LEU A 33 7.25 -9.03 9.14
C LEU A 33 7.28 -8.65 10.62
N THR A 34 8.46 -8.39 11.18
CA THR A 34 8.62 -7.96 12.58
C THR A 34 8.09 -6.54 12.78
N LEU A 35 8.40 -5.63 11.85
CA LEU A 35 8.00 -4.23 11.91
C LEU A 35 6.50 -4.03 11.63
N GLN A 36 5.93 -4.74 10.64
CA GLN A 36 4.51 -4.61 10.31
C GLN A 36 3.61 -5.04 11.49
N ARG A 37 4.07 -6.00 12.33
CA ARG A 37 3.31 -6.43 13.52
C ARG A 37 3.09 -5.31 14.53
N LEU A 38 3.94 -4.28 14.53
CA LEU A 38 3.77 -3.10 15.39
C LEU A 38 2.54 -2.28 14.99
N VAL A 39 2.16 -2.32 13.71
CA VAL A 39 0.97 -1.62 13.18
C VAL A 39 -0.24 -2.53 12.95
N ARG A 40 -0.15 -3.82 13.31
CA ARG A 40 -1.24 -4.80 13.14
C ARG A 40 -2.53 -4.46 13.91
N HIS A 41 -2.43 -3.70 14.99
CA HIS A 41 -3.60 -3.23 15.72
C HIS A 41 -4.53 -2.33 14.86
N ARG A 42 -4.03 -1.80 13.74
CA ARG A 42 -4.81 -1.07 12.74
C ARG A 42 -5.60 -2.04 11.85
N GLY A 43 -4.94 -3.07 11.31
CA GLY A 43 -5.57 -4.05 10.42
C GLY A 43 -5.45 -5.50 10.92
N PRO A 44 -6.38 -5.97 11.77
CA PRO A 44 -6.29 -7.30 12.37
C PRO A 44 -6.73 -8.45 11.44
N ASP A 45 -7.40 -8.16 10.32
CA ASP A 45 -8.13 -9.15 9.52
C ASP A 45 -7.28 -9.87 8.49
N GLY A 46 -6.17 -9.26 8.06
CA GLY A 46 -5.26 -9.87 7.09
C GLY A 46 -3.91 -9.19 7.03
N SER A 47 -2.90 -9.92 6.57
CA SER A 47 -1.56 -9.38 6.39
C SER A 47 -1.02 -9.79 5.03
N GLY A 48 -0.27 -8.91 4.38
CA GLY A 48 0.41 -9.19 3.12
C GLY A 48 1.74 -8.49 3.02
N ILE A 49 2.67 -9.10 2.28
CA ILE A 49 4.03 -8.59 2.11
C ILE A 49 4.57 -9.04 0.74
N HIS A 50 5.17 -8.08 0.03
CA HIS A 50 5.91 -8.29 -1.20
C HIS A 50 7.35 -7.85 -1.00
N VAL A 51 8.29 -8.64 -1.50
CA VAL A 51 9.74 -8.37 -1.40
C VAL A 51 10.34 -8.51 -2.79
N VAL A 52 11.12 -7.50 -3.20
CA VAL A 52 11.76 -7.44 -4.50
C VAL A 52 13.24 -7.13 -4.34
N LYS A 53 14.04 -7.63 -5.29
CA LYS A 53 15.42 -7.19 -5.46
C LYS A 53 15.44 -5.95 -6.34
N THR A 54 16.37 -5.05 -6.09
CA THR A 54 16.69 -3.98 -7.05
C THR A 54 17.22 -4.59 -8.36
N PRO A 55 17.18 -3.86 -9.48
CA PRO A 55 17.57 -4.41 -10.79
C PRO A 55 19.02 -4.87 -10.87
N ASP A 56 19.91 -4.21 -10.12
CA ASP A 56 21.32 -4.59 -9.97
C ASP A 56 21.54 -5.80 -9.06
N GLY A 57 20.49 -6.30 -8.41
CA GLY A 57 20.52 -7.41 -7.46
C GLY A 57 21.23 -7.13 -6.14
N ALA A 58 21.74 -5.90 -5.93
CA ALA A 58 22.58 -5.55 -4.79
C ALA A 58 21.77 -5.20 -3.53
N ARG A 59 20.50 -4.84 -3.70
CA ARG A 59 19.63 -4.36 -2.62
C ARG A 59 18.24 -4.97 -2.75
N CYS A 60 17.46 -4.84 -1.69
CA CYS A 60 16.08 -5.32 -1.65
C CYS A 60 15.14 -4.22 -1.13
N SER A 61 13.92 -4.24 -1.63
CA SER A 61 12.81 -3.42 -1.15
C SER A 61 11.63 -4.31 -0.79
N SER A 62 10.75 -3.84 0.08
CA SER A 62 9.54 -4.54 0.47
C SER A 62 8.41 -3.57 0.73
N VAL A 63 7.19 -4.01 0.43
CA VAL A 63 5.93 -3.33 0.72
C VAL A 63 5.04 -4.33 1.45
N ALA A 64 4.42 -3.87 2.54
CA ALA A 64 3.62 -4.66 3.45
C ALA A 64 2.36 -3.92 3.87
N HIS A 65 1.33 -4.69 4.19
CA HIS A 65 0.01 -4.19 4.54
C HIS A 65 -0.63 -5.06 5.63
N GLU A 66 -1.28 -4.41 6.60
CA GLU A 66 -2.14 -5.00 7.62
C GLU A 66 -3.56 -4.48 7.36
N ARG A 67 -4.49 -5.40 7.07
CA ARG A 67 -5.82 -5.10 6.54
C ARG A 67 -6.86 -5.05 7.64
N LEU A 68 -7.67 -4.00 7.61
CA LEU A 68 -8.99 -3.97 8.23
C LEU A 68 -10.03 -4.13 7.12
N ALA A 69 -10.79 -5.22 7.14
CA ALA A 69 -11.75 -5.57 6.12
C ALA A 69 -13.09 -4.83 6.37
N ILE A 70 -13.14 -3.53 6.06
CA ILE A 70 -14.38 -2.73 6.14
C ILE A 70 -15.24 -2.94 4.88
N VAL A 71 -14.63 -2.84 3.69
CA VAL A 71 -15.28 -2.98 2.38
C VAL A 71 -14.72 -4.21 1.66
N ASP A 72 -15.63 -5.03 1.11
CA ASP A 72 -15.36 -6.29 0.38
C ASP A 72 -14.40 -7.27 1.09
N PRO A 73 -14.88 -8.08 2.06
CA PRO A 73 -14.03 -8.97 2.84
C PRO A 73 -13.27 -10.03 2.03
N LEU A 74 -13.75 -10.38 0.83
CA LEU A 74 -13.29 -11.51 0.04
C LEU A 74 -12.23 -11.14 -1.01
N SER A 75 -12.12 -9.87 -1.38
CA SER A 75 -11.12 -9.36 -2.33
C SER A 75 -10.35 -8.16 -1.77
N GLY A 76 -9.30 -7.69 -2.47
CA GLY A 76 -8.53 -6.51 -2.02
C GLY A 76 -7.45 -6.81 -0.96
N ASN A 77 -6.95 -8.06 -0.89
CA ASN A 77 -5.71 -8.33 -0.19
C ASN A 77 -4.58 -7.52 -0.83
N GLN A 78 -3.82 -6.82 0.01
CA GLN A 78 -2.71 -5.97 -0.45
C GLN A 78 -1.36 -6.61 -0.05
N PRO A 79 -0.27 -6.38 -0.79
CA PRO A 79 -0.13 -5.38 -1.86
C PRO A 79 -0.97 -5.64 -3.12
N LEU A 80 -1.46 -4.57 -3.74
CA LEU A 80 -2.10 -4.57 -5.06
C LEU A 80 -1.03 -4.43 -6.14
N PHE A 81 -1.31 -4.86 -7.37
CA PHE A 81 -0.30 -4.90 -8.44
C PHE A 81 -0.83 -4.34 -9.77
N SER A 82 0.02 -3.61 -10.49
CA SER A 82 -0.23 -3.20 -11.89
C SER A 82 -0.44 -4.42 -12.80
N HIS A 83 -1.07 -4.25 -13.95
CA HIS A 83 -1.38 -5.35 -14.87
C HIS A 83 -0.14 -6.14 -15.32
N ASP A 84 0.99 -5.46 -15.51
CA ASP A 84 2.27 -6.07 -15.87
C ASP A 84 3.03 -6.68 -14.68
N MET A 85 2.49 -6.58 -13.45
CA MET A 85 3.13 -7.02 -12.20
C MET A 85 4.45 -6.31 -11.89
N LYS A 86 4.69 -5.13 -12.49
CA LYS A 86 5.94 -4.36 -12.31
C LYS A 86 5.85 -3.32 -11.21
N ARG A 87 4.66 -3.03 -10.70
CA ARG A 87 4.45 -2.12 -9.58
C ARG A 87 3.62 -2.78 -8.51
N SER A 88 4.01 -2.56 -7.27
CA SER A 88 3.31 -3.02 -6.08
C SER A 88 2.83 -1.83 -5.24
N LEU A 89 1.61 -1.90 -4.74
CA LEU A 89 0.89 -0.83 -4.07
C LEU A 89 0.40 -1.29 -2.70
N ALA A 90 0.65 -0.51 -1.65
CA ALA A 90 -0.06 -0.62 -0.37
C ALA A 90 -0.73 0.70 -0.01
N VAL A 91 -1.97 0.64 0.45
CA VAL A 91 -2.84 1.78 0.72
C VAL A 91 -3.53 1.60 2.06
N ASN A 92 -3.53 2.67 2.85
CA ASN A 92 -4.48 2.86 3.92
C ASN A 92 -5.39 4.04 3.55
N GLY A 93 -6.65 3.77 3.25
CA GLY A 93 -7.65 4.78 2.93
C GLY A 93 -8.75 4.26 2.01
N GLU A 94 -9.58 5.19 1.55
CA GLU A 94 -10.72 4.96 0.66
C GLU A 94 -10.70 5.97 -0.51
N ILE A 95 -10.84 5.47 -1.74
CA ILE A 95 -10.87 6.30 -2.96
C ILE A 95 -12.31 6.41 -3.46
N TYR A 96 -12.98 7.50 -3.11
CA TYR A 96 -14.40 7.73 -3.37
C TYR A 96 -14.72 7.82 -4.87
N ASN A 97 -13.84 8.42 -5.67
CA ASN A 97 -14.03 8.54 -7.12
C ASN A 97 -13.46 7.37 -7.94
N HIS A 98 -13.23 6.20 -7.32
CA HIS A 98 -12.60 5.07 -8.02
C HIS A 98 -13.40 4.59 -9.24
N VAL A 99 -14.73 4.63 -9.20
CA VAL A 99 -15.60 4.22 -10.33
C VAL A 99 -15.42 5.16 -11.52
N GLU A 100 -15.40 6.46 -11.26
CA GLU A 100 -15.20 7.50 -12.27
C GLU A 100 -13.79 7.44 -12.85
N LEU A 101 -12.77 7.29 -12.00
CA LEU A 101 -11.38 7.17 -12.45
C LEU A 101 -11.15 5.93 -13.30
N ARG A 102 -11.72 4.77 -12.93
CA ARG A 102 -11.65 3.53 -13.72
C ARG A 102 -12.16 3.71 -15.15
N LYS A 103 -13.18 4.55 -15.35
CA LYS A 103 -13.75 4.87 -16.69
C LYS A 103 -12.89 5.84 -17.50
N GLN A 104 -11.99 6.59 -16.84
CA GLN A 104 -11.14 7.61 -17.49
C GLN A 104 -9.81 7.03 -17.97
N LEU A 105 -9.37 5.89 -17.43
CA LEU A 105 -8.12 5.26 -17.84
C LEU A 105 -8.17 4.82 -19.30
N LYS A 106 -7.05 5.02 -20.02
CA LYS A 106 -6.89 4.57 -21.41
C LYS A 106 -6.71 3.05 -21.51
N ASP A 107 -6.08 2.44 -20.51
CA ASP A 107 -5.98 0.99 -20.44
C ASP A 107 -7.35 0.40 -20.09
N THR A 108 -7.81 -0.52 -20.93
CA THR A 108 -9.11 -1.18 -20.80
C THR A 108 -8.98 -2.60 -20.24
N THR A 109 -7.77 -3.01 -19.83
CA THR A 109 -7.53 -4.30 -19.19
C THR A 109 -8.40 -4.43 -17.94
N PRO A 110 -9.08 -5.58 -17.74
CA PRO A 110 -9.91 -5.77 -16.57
C PRO A 110 -9.11 -5.72 -15.27
N PHE A 111 -9.59 -4.92 -14.32
CA PHE A 111 -9.06 -4.86 -12.96
C PHE A 111 -9.15 -6.23 -12.27
N ARG A 112 -8.19 -6.53 -11.40
CA ARG A 112 -8.06 -7.83 -10.73
C ARG A 112 -8.92 -7.95 -9.49
N THR A 113 -9.30 -6.83 -8.89
CA THR A 113 -10.01 -6.77 -7.62
C THR A 113 -11.16 -5.75 -7.66
N GLY A 114 -12.10 -5.91 -6.73
CA GLY A 114 -13.14 -4.94 -6.46
C GLY A 114 -12.68 -3.76 -5.60
N SER A 115 -11.42 -3.74 -5.14
CA SER A 115 -10.92 -2.69 -4.25
C SER A 115 -10.94 -1.33 -4.94
N ASP A 116 -11.51 -0.35 -4.25
CA ASP A 116 -11.46 1.06 -4.61
C ASP A 116 -10.02 1.55 -4.82
N CYS A 117 -9.08 1.05 -4.00
CA CYS A 117 -7.66 1.41 -4.04
C CYS A 117 -6.89 0.88 -5.26
N GLU A 118 -7.35 -0.17 -5.96
CA GLU A 118 -6.61 -0.73 -7.11
C GLU A 118 -6.49 0.29 -8.25
N VAL A 119 -7.43 1.25 -8.34
CA VAL A 119 -7.35 2.31 -9.36
C VAL A 119 -6.05 3.12 -9.27
N ILE A 120 -5.44 3.23 -8.09
CA ILE A 120 -4.24 4.04 -7.87
C ILE A 120 -3.06 3.50 -8.68
N VAL A 121 -2.81 2.18 -8.69
CA VAL A 121 -1.64 1.62 -9.36
C VAL A 121 -1.77 1.76 -10.89
N HIS A 122 -2.97 1.59 -11.43
CA HIS A 122 -3.22 1.73 -12.86
C HIS A 122 -3.29 3.19 -13.31
N ALA A 123 -3.82 4.08 -12.47
CA ALA A 123 -3.75 5.53 -12.70
C ALA A 123 -2.30 6.03 -12.68
N PHE A 124 -1.44 5.45 -11.83
CA PHE A 124 -0.01 5.76 -11.80
C PHE A 124 0.71 5.35 -13.08
N ASP A 125 0.30 4.27 -13.73
CA ASP A 125 0.86 3.87 -15.02
C ASP A 125 0.59 4.91 -16.12
N GLU A 126 -0.54 5.63 -16.04
CA GLU A 126 -0.93 6.64 -17.02
C GLU A 126 -0.47 8.06 -16.66
N PHE A 127 -0.62 8.45 -15.40
CA PHE A 127 -0.43 9.83 -14.93
C PHE A 127 0.83 10.02 -14.08
N GLY A 128 1.52 8.94 -13.72
CA GLY A 128 2.70 8.99 -12.85
C GLY A 128 2.39 9.70 -11.52
N VAL A 129 3.29 10.60 -11.13
CA VAL A 129 3.21 11.34 -9.85
C VAL A 129 1.96 12.22 -9.74
N ASP A 130 1.34 12.62 -10.85
CA ASP A 130 0.13 13.44 -10.85
C ASP A 130 -1.11 12.65 -10.41
N THR A 131 -1.01 11.32 -10.28
CA THR A 131 -2.10 10.46 -9.82
C THR A 131 -2.73 10.95 -8.52
N ALA A 132 -1.92 11.35 -7.54
CA ALA A 132 -2.43 11.80 -6.24
C ALA A 132 -3.36 13.02 -6.37
N SER A 133 -3.15 13.90 -7.36
CA SER A 133 -4.01 15.08 -7.60
C SER A 133 -5.38 14.74 -8.21
N LYS A 134 -5.54 13.51 -8.69
CA LYS A 134 -6.79 13.01 -9.32
C LYS A 134 -7.65 12.21 -8.36
N LEU A 135 -7.11 11.82 -7.20
CA LEU A 135 -7.81 11.03 -6.21
C LEU A 135 -8.74 11.93 -5.40
N ASP A 136 -10.00 11.53 -5.30
CA ASP A 136 -10.95 12.04 -4.32
C ASP A 136 -11.12 10.94 -3.26
N GLY A 137 -10.67 11.22 -2.04
CA GLY A 137 -10.53 10.19 -1.01
C GLY A 137 -9.66 10.64 0.16
N ASP A 138 -9.72 9.87 1.24
CA ASP A 138 -8.69 9.86 2.27
C ASP A 138 -7.69 8.75 1.96
N PHE A 139 -6.39 9.00 2.05
CA PHE A 139 -5.39 7.98 1.72
C PHE A 139 -4.00 8.30 2.26
N ALA A 140 -3.29 7.23 2.56
CA ALA A 140 -1.85 7.16 2.56
C ALA A 140 -1.47 5.94 1.73
N PHE A 141 -0.59 6.08 0.74
CA PHE A 141 -0.15 4.95 -0.06
C PHE A 141 1.34 4.97 -0.35
N VAL A 142 1.86 3.80 -0.70
CA VAL A 142 3.19 3.60 -1.25
C VAL A 142 3.10 2.72 -2.49
N ILE A 143 3.68 3.18 -3.59
CA ILE A 143 3.94 2.43 -4.81
C ILE A 143 5.44 2.14 -4.87
N LEU A 144 5.79 0.88 -5.04
CA LEU A 144 7.14 0.44 -5.37
C LEU A 144 7.17 0.01 -6.83
N ASN A 145 8.10 0.54 -7.59
CA ASN A 145 8.43 0.07 -8.93
C ASN A 145 9.45 -1.08 -8.79
N ASP A 146 9.01 -2.29 -9.09
CA ASP A 146 9.79 -3.51 -8.93
C ASP A 146 10.94 -3.59 -9.96
N GLU A 147 10.82 -2.88 -11.09
CA GLU A 147 11.83 -2.83 -12.16
C GLU A 147 12.88 -1.73 -12.00
N THR A 148 12.61 -0.68 -11.22
CA THR A 148 13.58 0.42 -11.02
C THR A 148 14.02 0.54 -9.56
N GLY A 149 13.26 -0.02 -8.63
CA GLY A 149 13.42 0.18 -7.20
C GLY A 149 12.93 1.55 -6.72
N GLU A 150 12.33 2.37 -7.59
CA GLU A 150 11.78 3.68 -7.23
C GLU A 150 10.54 3.53 -6.37
N VAL A 151 10.36 4.49 -5.46
CA VAL A 151 9.29 4.47 -4.48
C VAL A 151 8.56 5.80 -4.55
N TYR A 152 7.25 5.72 -4.68
CA TYR A 152 6.36 6.87 -4.64
C TYR A 152 5.45 6.72 -3.45
N ALA A 153 5.44 7.73 -2.59
CA ALA A 153 4.58 7.75 -1.43
C ALA A 153 3.77 9.04 -1.44
N ALA A 154 2.49 8.95 -1.15
CA ALA A 154 1.60 10.10 -1.11
C ALA A 154 0.60 9.99 0.05
N ARG A 155 0.09 11.15 0.44
CA ARG A 155 -0.92 11.32 1.48
C ARG A 155 -1.99 12.26 0.95
N ASP A 156 -3.22 12.11 1.45
CA ASP A 156 -4.33 13.00 1.15
C ASP A 156 -4.02 14.47 1.55
N PRO A 157 -4.71 15.47 0.95
CA PRO A 157 -4.32 16.87 1.03
C PRO A 157 -4.24 17.47 2.44
N ILE A 158 -5.04 16.96 3.38
CA ILE A 158 -5.08 17.45 4.76
C ILE A 158 -4.49 16.45 5.77
N GLY A 159 -4.10 15.27 5.28
CA GLY A 159 -3.51 14.22 6.07
C GLY A 159 -4.49 13.53 7.03
N ILE A 160 -5.65 13.12 6.56
CA ILE A 160 -6.57 12.24 7.30
C ILE A 160 -5.85 10.93 7.66
N ASN A 161 -5.28 10.24 6.68
CA ASN A 161 -4.59 8.98 6.89
C ASN A 161 -3.11 9.19 7.18
N SER A 162 -2.59 8.63 8.28
CA SER A 162 -1.20 8.88 8.71
C SER A 162 -0.15 8.18 7.85
N LEU A 163 0.95 8.88 7.54
CA LEU A 163 2.13 8.34 6.87
C LEU A 163 3.41 8.94 7.49
N TYR A 164 4.40 8.11 7.76
CA TYR A 164 5.67 8.52 8.36
C TYR A 164 6.84 7.99 7.52
N MET A 165 7.93 8.75 7.45
CA MET A 165 9.15 8.39 6.72
C MET A 165 10.38 8.58 7.62
N SER A 166 11.33 7.66 7.52
CA SER A 166 12.62 7.73 8.19
C SER A 166 13.69 7.02 7.36
N THR A 167 14.95 7.27 7.67
CA THR A 167 16.12 6.60 7.08
C THR A 167 16.99 5.96 8.18
N GLY A 168 17.87 5.04 7.79
CA GLY A 168 18.84 4.42 8.73
C GLY A 168 18.38 3.11 9.38
N LEU A 169 17.49 2.38 8.70
CA LEU A 169 17.06 1.04 9.08
C LEU A 169 18.05 -0.05 8.63
#